data_AF-A0A661P587-F1
#
_entry.id   AF-A0A661P587-F1
#
_cell.length_a   1.000
_cell.length_b   1.000
_cell.length_c   1.000
_cell.angle_alpha   90.00
_cell.angle_beta   90.00
_cell.angle_gamma   90.00
#
_symmetry.space_group_name_H-M   'P 1'
#
loop_
_entity.id
_entity.type
_entity.pdbx_description
1 polymer ?
#
loop_
_entity_poly.entity_id
_entity_poly.type
_entity_poly.pdbx_seq_one_letter_code
_entity_poly.pdbx_strand_id
1 'polypeptide(L)' 'HFLDYETAQALDRETTELIEQLDVEHLSNERACGRSPLRGLLLSLRNRGRTIRCIDLRNSGDTAGAKREVVGYGSYVVC' A
#
# COMPACT_ATOMS: atom_id res chain seq x y z
N HIS A 1 7.32 10.83 10.03
CA HIS A 1 6.14 10.83 10.91
C HIS A 1 5.83 9.39 11.24
N PHE A 2 5.95 9.00 12.51
CA PHE A 2 5.54 7.67 12.94
C PHE A 2 4.08 7.75 13.36
N LEU A 3 3.24 6.97 12.69
CA LEU A 3 1.81 6.91 12.92
C LEU A 3 1.54 5.83 13.96
N ASP A 4 0.53 6.04 14.80
CA ASP A 4 0.04 4.98 15.68
C ASP A 4 -0.51 3.80 14.85
N TYR A 5 -0.60 2.63 15.48
CA TYR A 5 -0.97 1.39 14.83
C TYR A 5 -2.33 1.44 14.09
N GLU A 6 -3.32 2.12 14.65
CA GLU A 6 -4.65 2.20 14.03
C GLU A 6 -4.62 3.11 12.79
N THR A 7 -3.95 4.25 12.91
CA THR A 7 -3.75 5.18 11.79
C THR A 7 -2.93 4.53 10.68
N ALA A 8 -1.89 3.77 11.02
CA ALA A 8 -1.09 3.03 10.05
C ALA A 8 -1.93 1.98 9.29
N GLN A 9 -2.74 1.18 9.99
CA GLN A 9 -3.63 0.22 9.34
C GLN A 9 -4.67 0.88 8.42
N ALA A 10 -5.26 2.00 8.84
CA ALA A 10 -6.23 2.72 8.02
C ALA A 10 -5.57 3.22 6.72
N LEU A 11 -4.38 3.79 6.82
CA LEU A 11 -3.62 4.27 5.67
C LEU A 11 -3.16 3.13 4.74
N ASP A 12 -2.74 2.00 5.30
CA ASP A 12 -2.35 0.81 4.54
C ASP A 12 -3.54 0.24 3.75
N ARG A 13 -4.74 0.22 4.34
CA ARG A 13 -5.97 -0.21 3.66
C ARG A 13 -6.38 0.74 2.55
N GLU A 14 -6.44 2.05 2.83
CA GLU A 14 -6.78 3.05 1.82
C GLU A 14 -5.78 3.01 0.65
N THR A 15 -4.49 2.84 0.95
CA THR A 15 -3.45 2.69 -0.09
C THR A 15 -3.67 1.42 -0.92
N THR A 16 -4.06 0.32 -0.28
CA THR A 16 -4.39 -0.93 -0.96
C THR A 16 -5.59 -0.79 -1.91
N GLU A 17 -6.65 -0.11 -1.47
CA GLU A 17 -7.83 0.14 -2.31
C GLU A 17 -7.47 0.93 -3.57
N LEU A 18 -6.62 1.96 -3.43
CA LEU A 18 -6.13 2.74 -4.57
C LEU A 18 -5.28 1.90 -5.53
N ILE A 19 -4.45 0.99 -5.00
CA ILE A 19 -3.65 0.05 -5.81
C ILE A 19 -4.55 -0.88 -6.61
N GLU A 20 -5.56 -1.49 -5.98
CA GLU A 20 -6.48 -2.42 -6.66
C GLU A 20 -7.34 -1.73 -7.72
N GLN A 21 -7.68 -0.45 -7.51
CA GLN A 21 -8.40 0.37 -8.48
C GLN A 21 -7.51 0.92 -9.61
N LEU A 22 -6.19 0.68 -9.55
CA LEU A 22 -5.20 1.29 -10.44
C LEU A 22 -5.28 2.83 -10.45
N ASP A 23 -5.64 3.42 -9.30
CA ASP A 23 -5.82 4.86 -9.14
C ASP A 23 -4.49 5.55 -8.80
N VAL A 24 -3.70 5.75 -9.85
CA VAL A 24 -2.35 6.35 -9.77
C VAL A 24 -2.39 7.81 -9.34
N GLU A 25 -3.49 8.52 -9.64
CA GLU A 25 -3.62 9.96 -9.40
C GLU A 25 -3.80 10.24 -7.91
N HIS A 26 -4.63 9.46 -7.23
CA HIS A 26 -4.90 9.61 -5.79
C HIS A 26 -3.83 8.95 -4.90
N LEU A 27 -2.90 8.18 -5.46
CA LEU A 27 -1.73 7.65 -4.76
C LEU A 27 -0.73 8.78 -4.41
N SER A 28 -0.99 9.53 -3.33
CA SER A 28 -0.31 10.77 -2.95
C SER A 28 1.11 10.59 -2.39
N ASN A 29 1.86 11.70 -2.30
CA ASN A 29 3.31 11.73 -1.99
C ASN A 29 3.69 11.28 -0.57
N GLU A 30 2.79 11.37 0.40
CA GLU A 30 3.14 11.20 1.82
C GLU A 30 3.15 9.74 2.28
N ARG A 31 2.76 8.78 1.42
CA ARG A 31 2.41 7.42 1.85
C ARG A 31 3.45 6.35 1.55
N ALA A 32 4.43 6.56 0.66
CA ALA A 32 5.47 5.57 0.39
C ALA A 32 6.73 6.15 -0.26
N CYS A 33 7.92 5.93 0.33
CA CYS A 33 9.21 6.21 -0.33
C CYS A 33 9.40 5.43 -1.64
N GLY A 34 8.61 4.38 -1.89
CA GLY A 34 8.61 3.56 -3.12
C GLY A 34 7.56 3.94 -4.16
N ARG A 35 6.94 5.12 -4.11
CA ARG A 35 5.78 5.42 -4.98
C ARG A 35 6.11 5.48 -6.48
N SER A 36 7.29 5.94 -6.87
CA SER A 36 7.65 6.13 -8.28
C SER A 36 7.62 4.81 -9.07
N PRO A 37 8.28 3.72 -8.60
CA PRO A 37 8.15 2.42 -9.26
C PRO A 37 6.74 1.84 -9.17
N LEU A 38 6.01 2.06 -8.06
CA LEU A 38 4.63 1.61 -7.92
C LEU A 38 3.70 2.29 -8.94
N ARG A 39 3.78 3.60 -9.12
CA ARG A 39 3.02 4.34 -10.13
C ARG A 39 3.31 3.83 -11.54
N GLY A 40 4.59 3.58 -11.86
CA GLY A 40 4.99 3.00 -13.14
C GLY A 40 4.39 1.61 -13.37
N LEU A 41 4.38 0.76 -12.34
CA LEU A 41 3.73 -0.55 -12.38
C LEU A 41 2.23 -0.42 -12.63
N LEU A 42 1.51 0.40 -11.87
CA LEU A 42 0.06 0.56 -12.01
C LEU A 42 -0.34 1.10 -13.38
N LEU A 43 0.38 2.09 -13.91
CA LEU A 43 0.18 2.58 -15.29
C LEU A 43 0.42 1.47 -16.32
N SER A 44 1.48 0.68 -16.12
CA SER A 44 1.85 -0.44 -16.99
C SER A 44 0.77 -1.54 -16.99
N LEU A 45 0.15 -1.82 -15.84
CA LEU A 45 -0.97 -2.76 -15.70
C LEU A 45 -2.24 -2.23 -16.36
N ARG A 46 -2.60 -0.96 -16.12
CA ARG A 46 -3.75 -0.30 -16.74
C ARG A 46 -3.67 -0.33 -18.26
N ASN A 47 -2.51 0.00 -18.82
CA ASN A 47 -2.29 -0.03 -20.27
C ASN A 47 -2.33 -1.43 -20.88
N ARG A 48 -2.13 -2.48 -20.08
CA ARG A 48 -2.19 -3.89 -20.50
C ARG A 48 -3.53 -4.55 -20.18
N GLY A 49 -4.49 -3.82 -19.61
CA GLY A 49 -5.78 -4.37 -19.16
C GLY A 49 -5.62 -5.43 -18.07
N ARG A 50 -4.52 -5.39 -17.31
CA ARG A 50 -4.23 -6.31 -16.21
C ARG A 50 -4.80 -5.77 -14.91
N THR A 51 -5.13 -6.67 -13.99
CA THR A 51 -5.61 -6.30 -12.65
C THR A 51 -4.57 -6.66 -11.60
N ILE A 52 -4.65 -6.02 -10.45
CA ILE A 52 -3.81 -6.32 -9.29
C ILE A 52 -4.71 -6.53 -8.07
N ARG A 53 -4.40 -7.52 -7.25
CA ARG A 53 -5.14 -7.79 -6.00
C ARG A 53 -4.20 -7.95 -4.83
N CYS A 54 -4.61 -7.44 -3.68
CA CYS A 54 -3.92 -7.64 -2.42
C CYS A 54 -4.20 -9.05 -1.89
N ILE A 55 -3.15 -9.76 -1.48
CA ILE A 55 -3.24 -11.11 -0.90
C ILE A 55 -2.92 -11.12 0.59
N ASP A 56 -2.15 -10.15 1.09
CA ASP A 56 -1.84 -10.01 2.50
C ASP A 56 -1.44 -8.57 2.81
N LEU A 57 -1.89 -8.08 3.96
CA LEU A 57 -1.56 -6.75 4.47
C LEU A 57 -1.28 -6.88 5.97
N ARG A 58 -0.04 -6.56 6.38
CA ARG A 58 0.43 -6.71 7.75
C ARG A 58 1.27 -5.52 8.16
N ASN A 59 1.49 -5.34 9.45
CA ASN A 59 2.44 -4.35 9.93
C ASN A 59 3.32 -4.89 11.07
N SER A 60 4.44 -4.23 11.34
CA SER A 60 5.41 -4.68 12.36
C SER A 60 4.85 -4.69 13.80
N GLY A 61 3.73 -3.98 14.06
CA GLY A 61 3.00 -4.01 15.31
C GLY A 61 2.10 -5.24 15.51
N ASP A 62 2.00 -6.12 14.50
CA ASP A 62 1.29 -7.41 14.62
C ASP A 62 2.06 -8.44 15.47
N THR A 63 3.29 -8.11 15.88
CA THR A 63 4.08 -8.84 16.88
C THR A 63 4.15 -8.03 18.18
N ALA A 64 4.36 -8.68 19.33
CA ALA A 64 4.22 -8.12 20.69
C ALA A 64 5.20 -6.97 21.10
N GLY A 65 5.60 -6.12 20.17
CA GLY A 65 6.46 -4.95 20.37
C GLY A 65 5.72 -3.62 20.20
N ALA A 66 6.29 -2.54 20.75
CA ALA A 66 5.66 -1.24 20.95
C ALA A 66 4.92 -0.69 19.70
N LYS A 67 3.59 -0.54 19.81
CA LYS A 67 2.65 0.01 18.81
C LYS A 67 2.84 1.50 18.44
N ARG A 68 4.00 2.09 18.77
CA ARG A 68 4.27 3.52 18.60
C ARG A 68 4.95 3.84 17.26
N GLU A 69 5.60 2.85 16.65
CA GLU A 69 6.26 2.98 15.35
C GLU A 69 6.07 1.67 14.59
N VAL A 70 5.20 1.66 13.58
CA VAL A 70 4.89 0.45 12.82
C VAL A 70 5.19 0.63 11.33
N VAL A 71 5.68 -0.43 10.71
CA VAL A 71 5.99 -0.51 9.27
C VAL A 71 4.99 -1.43 8.62
N GLY A 72 4.25 -0.92 7.62
CA GLY A 72 3.30 -1.70 6.82
C GLY A 72 3.98 -2.52 5.71
N TYR A 73 3.44 -3.70 5.44
CA TYR A 73 3.86 -4.63 4.39
C TYR A 73 2.61 -5.09 3.62
N GLY A 74 2.60 -4.89 2.30
CA GLY A 74 1.54 -5.34 1.41
C GLY A 74 2.06 -6.33 0.36
N SER A 75 1.35 -7.42 0.16
CA SER A 75 1.64 -8.43 -0.87
C SER A 75 0.55 -8.42 -1.93
N TYR A 76 0.93 -8.40 -3.21
CA TYR A 76 0.01 -8.26 -4.34
C TYR A 76 0.28 -9.26 -5.46
N VAL A 77 -0.78 -9.65 -6.17
CA VAL A 77 -0.72 -10.54 -7.34
C VAL A 77 -1.30 -9.84 -8.56
N VAL A 78 -0.60 -9.94 -9.70
CA VAL A 78 -1.05 -9.42 -11.00
C VAL A 78 -1.74 -10.53 -11.80
N CYS A 79 -2.92 -10.24 -12.35
CA CYS A 79 -3.72 -11.13 -13.19
C CYS A 79 -3.91 -10.56 -14.59
#